data_AF-A0A662GBV1-F1
#
_entry.id   AF-A0A662GBV1-F1
#
_cell.length_a   1.000
_cell.length_b   1.000
_cell.length_c   1.000
_cell.angle_alpha   90.00
_cell.angle_beta   90.00
_cell.angle_gamma   90.00
#
_symmetry.space_group_name_H-M   'P 1'
#
loop_
_entity.id
_entity.type
_entity.pdbx_description
1 polymer ?
#
loop_
_entity_poly.entity_id
_entity_poly.type
_entity_poly.pdbx_seq_one_letter_code
_entity_poly.pdbx_strand_id
1 'polypeptide(L)'
;MFKINFTLSGGFPGFFKRIEIDGRILIYRIRNSSYKFELKDENIMFLKSFIEDRLKYIRGEYRPVKGTDFLKYRLSIELNGRNYTVSWVDEWALNKSLPKEILEIENLFKKLLEIYEVKSSYNRVAYIEKNNLVLEIYVRKLGEKIFLAALIENLGEDIKYISPTPCHPDILIKIDEERIFYPGYTDTPCIQVLEERVLRRGEQKITLAIWTPQKTGIYEIEASFPFHGEKLIKIEQKIKSD
;
A
#
# COMPACT_ATOMS: atom_id res chain seq x y z
N MET A 1 24.48 5.09 6.40
CA MET A 1 23.43 5.81 5.67
C MET A 1 22.54 4.78 4.98
N PHE A 2 21.22 4.98 5.00
CA PHE A 2 20.25 4.10 4.36
C PHE A 2 19.44 4.93 3.36
N LYS A 3 19.67 4.69 2.07
CA LYS A 3 18.94 5.35 0.98
C LYS A 3 18.35 4.33 0.05
N ILE A 4 17.13 4.60 -0.41
CA ILE A 4 16.43 3.79 -1.40
C ILE A 4 16.01 4.69 -2.55
N ASN A 5 16.19 4.21 -3.77
CA ASN A 5 15.55 4.74 -4.96
C ASN A 5 14.83 3.58 -5.69
N PHE A 6 13.51 3.63 -5.72
CA PHE A 6 12.70 2.71 -6.49
C PHE A 6 12.05 3.44 -7.65
N THR A 7 12.22 2.93 -8.86
CA THR A 7 11.66 3.49 -10.09
C THR A 7 10.78 2.46 -10.78
N LEU A 8 9.62 2.90 -11.24
CA LEU A 8 8.65 2.18 -12.03
C LEU A 8 8.36 2.98 -13.32
N SER A 9 8.49 2.35 -14.48
CA SER A 9 8.25 2.99 -15.79
C SER A 9 7.76 1.98 -16.83
N GLY A 10 7.38 2.43 -18.03
CA GLY A 10 6.96 1.53 -19.13
C GLY A 10 5.44 1.29 -19.17
N GLY A 11 4.97 0.30 -19.95
CA GLY A 11 3.55 -0.03 -20.17
C GLY A 11 2.73 1.00 -20.98
N PHE A 12 3.14 2.27 -21.00
CA PHE A 12 2.64 3.26 -21.96
C PHE A 12 3.60 4.44 -22.08
N PRO A 13 3.59 5.17 -23.20
CA PRO A 13 4.47 6.31 -23.41
C PRO A 13 4.37 7.34 -22.28
N GLY A 14 5.52 7.67 -21.68
CA GLY A 14 5.63 8.70 -20.65
C GLY A 14 5.28 8.24 -19.23
N PHE A 15 4.94 6.97 -18.98
CA PHE A 15 4.69 6.48 -17.62
C PHE A 15 5.96 6.41 -16.77
N PHE A 16 5.94 7.08 -15.61
CA PHE A 16 7.03 7.12 -14.66
C PHE A 16 6.53 7.41 -13.24
N LYS A 17 6.92 6.57 -12.28
CA LYS A 17 6.81 6.81 -10.84
C LYS A 17 8.16 6.51 -10.18
N ARG A 18 8.57 7.34 -9.22
CA ARG A 18 9.78 7.10 -8.42
C ARG A 18 9.52 7.39 -6.95
N ILE A 19 10.01 6.51 -6.08
CA ILE A 19 10.11 6.73 -4.64
C ILE A 19 11.59 6.87 -4.27
N GLU A 20 11.92 7.92 -3.53
CA GLU A 20 13.20 8.08 -2.86
C GLU A 20 13.00 8.09 -1.36
N ILE A 21 13.83 7.36 -0.63
CA ILE A 21 13.77 7.23 0.83
C ILE A 21 15.15 7.55 1.41
N ASP A 22 15.24 8.61 2.22
CA ASP A 22 16.44 9.04 2.94
C ASP A 22 16.04 9.75 4.24
N GLY A 23 15.47 9.00 5.19
CA GLY A 23 14.80 9.55 6.38
C GLY A 23 13.44 10.21 6.12
N ARG A 24 13.12 10.47 4.85
CA ARG A 24 11.83 10.97 4.36
C ARG A 24 11.47 10.25 3.06
N ILE A 25 10.19 10.20 2.72
CA ILE A 25 9.73 9.74 1.41
C ILE A 25 9.52 10.92 0.48
N LEU A 26 10.13 10.84 -0.70
CA LEU A 26 9.89 11.71 -1.84
C LEU A 26 9.30 10.88 -2.97
N ILE A 27 8.13 11.27 -3.45
CA ILE A 27 7.47 10.61 -4.58
C ILE A 27 7.44 11.54 -5.76
N TYR A 28 7.94 11.06 -6.89
CA TYR A 28 7.94 11.76 -8.16
C TYR A 28 6.99 11.08 -9.13
N ARG A 29 6.21 11.88 -9.86
CA ARG A 29 5.31 11.41 -10.92
C ARG A 29 5.60 12.10 -12.25
N ILE A 30 4.95 11.58 -13.29
CA ILE A 30 4.83 12.22 -14.60
C ILE A 30 4.33 13.67 -14.43
N ARG A 31 4.85 14.58 -15.28
CA ARG A 31 4.57 16.03 -15.27
C ARG A 31 5.15 16.81 -14.07
N ASN A 32 6.28 16.36 -13.51
CA ASN A 32 7.04 17.06 -12.45
C ASN A 32 6.29 17.35 -11.15
N SER A 33 5.15 16.67 -10.90
CA SER A 33 4.54 16.71 -9.57
C SER A 33 5.36 15.84 -8.61
N SER A 34 5.63 16.37 -7.43
CA SER A 34 6.29 15.63 -6.37
C SER A 34 5.60 15.86 -5.03
N TYR A 35 5.60 14.83 -4.20
CA TYR A 35 5.07 14.88 -2.84
C TYR A 35 6.17 14.47 -1.87
N LYS A 36 6.20 15.13 -0.72
CA LYS A 36 7.16 14.88 0.35
C LYS A 36 6.41 14.51 1.61
N PHE A 37 6.78 13.38 2.19
CA PHE A 37 6.23 12.88 3.44
C PHE A 37 7.37 12.57 4.40
N GLU A 38 7.19 12.95 5.65
CA GLU A 38 8.09 12.48 6.71
C GLU A 38 7.72 11.04 7.06
N LEU A 39 8.75 10.21 7.24
CA LEU A 39 8.60 8.86 7.73
C LEU A 39 8.85 8.85 9.23
N LYS A 40 8.11 8.01 9.95
CA LYS A 40 8.46 7.69 11.33
C LYS A 40 9.63 6.71 11.34
N ASP A 41 10.39 6.71 12.42
CA ASP A 41 11.57 5.85 12.58
C ASP A 41 11.20 4.37 12.45
N GLU A 42 10.03 3.99 12.97
CA GLU A 42 9.46 2.65 12.83
C GLU A 42 9.34 2.22 11.38
N ASN A 43 8.82 3.09 10.50
CA ASN A 43 8.68 2.78 9.08
C ASN A 43 10.05 2.58 8.43
N ILE A 44 11.03 3.43 8.77
CA ILE A 44 12.39 3.34 8.22
C ILE A 44 13.05 2.02 8.67
N MET A 45 12.90 1.66 9.95
CA MET A 45 13.41 0.40 10.50
C MET A 45 12.78 -0.82 9.82
N PHE A 46 11.46 -0.80 9.61
CA PHE A 46 10.74 -1.84 8.88
C PHE A 46 11.30 -2.00 7.47
N LEU A 47 11.34 -0.91 6.70
CA LEU A 47 11.81 -0.94 5.31
C LEU A 47 13.24 -1.44 5.21
N LYS A 48 14.11 -0.96 6.11
CA LYS A 48 15.51 -1.37 6.17
C LYS A 48 15.62 -2.87 6.42
N SER A 49 15.02 -3.38 7.50
CA SER A 49 15.08 -4.80 7.86
C SER A 49 14.45 -5.71 6.79
N PHE A 50 13.30 -5.31 6.23
CA PHE A 50 12.63 -6.05 5.17
C PHE A 50 13.52 -6.20 3.93
N ILE A 51 14.12 -5.09 3.47
CA ILE A 51 14.95 -5.07 2.26
C ILE A 51 16.28 -5.77 2.50
N GLU A 52 16.94 -5.51 3.62
CA GLU A 52 18.22 -6.13 4.00
C GLU A 52 18.18 -7.65 3.94
N ASP A 53 17.07 -8.23 4.42
CA ASP A 53 16.91 -9.68 4.44
C ASP A 53 16.79 -10.27 3.03
N ARG A 54 16.11 -9.55 2.13
CA ARG A 54 15.82 -9.97 0.75
C ARG A 54 16.97 -9.73 -0.22
N LEU A 55 17.77 -8.69 0.02
CA LEU A 55 18.96 -8.38 -0.79
C LEU A 55 19.99 -9.51 -0.83
N LYS A 56 19.97 -10.42 0.14
CA LYS A 56 20.84 -11.61 0.17
C LYS A 56 20.59 -12.53 -1.04
N TYR A 57 19.36 -12.54 -1.56
CA TYR A 57 18.88 -13.50 -2.56
C TYR A 57 18.69 -12.91 -3.95
N ILE A 58 18.76 -11.58 -4.09
CA ILE A 58 18.50 -10.90 -5.36
C ILE A 58 19.74 -10.16 -5.84
N ARG A 59 20.13 -10.37 -7.10
CA ARG A 59 21.24 -9.66 -7.76
C ARG A 59 20.99 -9.53 -9.25
N GLY A 60 21.61 -8.50 -9.83
CA GLY A 60 21.73 -8.33 -11.28
C GLY A 60 20.49 -7.74 -11.93
N GLU A 61 20.27 -8.13 -13.19
CA GLU A 61 19.26 -7.57 -14.07
C GLU A 61 18.44 -8.69 -14.72
N TYR A 62 17.11 -8.56 -14.66
CA TYR A 62 16.15 -9.49 -15.26
C TYR A 62 15.59 -8.83 -16.52
N ARG A 63 16.22 -9.14 -17.65
CA ARG A 63 15.94 -8.51 -18.94
C ARG A 63 14.74 -9.14 -19.64
N PRO A 64 13.94 -8.32 -20.36
CA PRO A 64 12.84 -8.81 -21.17
C PRO A 64 13.37 -9.68 -22.31
N VAL A 65 12.62 -10.70 -22.66
CA VAL A 65 12.88 -11.60 -23.79
C VAL A 65 11.71 -11.63 -24.78
N LYS A 66 10.56 -11.06 -24.40
CA LYS A 66 9.33 -11.00 -25.19
C LYS A 66 8.61 -9.67 -24.95
N GLY A 67 7.93 -9.18 -25.99
CA GLY A 67 7.08 -7.99 -25.93
C GLY A 67 7.85 -6.67 -25.81
N THR A 68 7.13 -5.56 -25.97
CA THR A 68 7.64 -4.19 -25.75
C THR A 68 6.82 -3.43 -24.72
N ASP A 69 5.67 -3.97 -24.32
CA ASP A 69 4.66 -3.31 -23.50
C ASP A 69 4.66 -3.81 -22.05
N PHE A 70 5.83 -3.82 -21.43
CA PHE A 70 6.02 -4.26 -20.05
C PHE A 70 6.42 -3.08 -19.15
N LEU A 71 6.13 -3.23 -17.85
CA LEU A 71 6.67 -2.36 -16.83
C LEU A 71 8.12 -2.72 -16.52
N LYS A 72 8.91 -1.69 -16.26
CA LYS A 72 10.33 -1.74 -15.88
C LYS A 72 10.46 -1.22 -14.46
N TYR A 73 11.15 -2.01 -13.66
CA TYR A 73 11.40 -1.76 -12.25
C TYR A 73 12.91 -1.62 -12.02
N ARG A 74 13.30 -0.65 -11.22
CA ARG A 74 14.69 -0.49 -10.78
C ARG A 74 14.73 -0.10 -9.32
N LEU A 75 15.48 -0.85 -8.54
CA LEU A 75 15.74 -0.59 -7.13
C LEU A 75 17.24 -0.32 -6.95
N SER A 76 17.58 0.83 -6.41
CA SER A 76 18.94 1.20 -6.01
C SER A 76 18.95 1.49 -4.52
N ILE A 77 19.83 0.83 -3.77
CA ILE A 77 19.89 0.93 -2.32
C ILE A 77 21.32 1.22 -1.90
N GLU A 78 21.51 2.28 -1.13
CA GLU A 78 22.74 2.53 -0.41
C GLU A 78 22.55 2.08 1.04
N LEU A 79 23.30 1.07 1.44
CA LEU A 79 23.22 0.49 2.77
C LEU A 79 24.62 0.24 3.33
N ASN A 80 24.90 0.83 4.50
CA ASN A 80 26.19 0.68 5.19
C ASN A 80 27.40 0.95 4.27
N GLY A 81 27.27 1.94 3.36
CA GLY A 81 28.31 2.31 2.39
C GLY A 81 28.41 1.40 1.16
N ARG A 82 27.52 0.41 1.01
CA ARG A 82 27.44 -0.47 -0.16
C ARG A 82 26.24 -0.10 -1.02
N ASN A 83 26.46 -0.06 -2.33
CA ASN A 83 25.41 0.18 -3.31
C ASN A 83 24.94 -1.13 -3.93
N TYR A 84 23.65 -1.39 -3.81
CA TYR A 84 22.95 -2.50 -4.43
C TYR A 84 22.06 -1.94 -5.52
N THR A 85 22.11 -2.51 -6.73
CA THR A 85 21.18 -2.17 -7.79
C THR A 85 20.65 -3.45 -8.41
N VAL A 86 19.32 -3.54 -8.48
CA VAL A 86 18.61 -4.63 -9.13
C VAL A 86 17.52 -4.04 -10.01
N SER A 87 17.36 -4.57 -11.20
CA SER A 87 16.32 -4.14 -12.14
C SER A 87 15.66 -5.34 -12.79
N TRP A 88 14.36 -5.24 -12.98
CA TRP A 88 13.55 -6.32 -13.55
C TRP A 88 12.40 -5.74 -14.37
N VAL A 89 11.71 -6.63 -15.08
CA VAL A 89 10.49 -6.34 -15.84
C VAL A 89 9.36 -7.22 -15.33
N ASP A 90 8.13 -6.98 -15.80
CA ASP A 90 7.01 -7.86 -15.48
C ASP A 90 7.34 -9.32 -15.80
N GLU A 91 6.92 -10.23 -14.91
CA GLU A 91 7.28 -11.64 -14.98
C GLU A 91 6.87 -12.30 -16.31
N TRP A 92 5.75 -11.89 -16.90
CA TRP A 92 5.29 -12.40 -18.20
C TRP A 92 6.24 -12.07 -19.36
N ALA A 93 7.07 -11.03 -19.23
CA ALA A 93 8.06 -10.62 -20.22
C ALA A 93 9.39 -11.38 -20.09
N LEU A 94 9.51 -12.30 -19.13
CA LEU A 94 10.69 -13.11 -18.85
C LEU A 94 10.56 -14.55 -19.36
N ASN A 95 11.69 -15.24 -19.51
CA ASN A 95 11.74 -16.68 -19.80
C ASN A 95 11.73 -17.54 -18.52
N LYS A 96 12.01 -16.93 -17.36
CA LYS A 96 12.08 -17.59 -16.05
C LYS A 96 11.33 -16.74 -15.04
N SER A 97 10.70 -17.40 -14.08
CA SER A 97 10.06 -16.72 -12.96
C SER A 97 11.05 -15.86 -12.16
N LEU A 98 10.54 -14.79 -11.59
CA LEU A 98 11.31 -13.94 -10.69
C LEU A 98 11.53 -14.66 -9.35
N PRO A 99 12.67 -14.45 -8.67
CA PRO A 99 12.82 -14.83 -7.28
C PRO A 99 11.67 -14.24 -6.45
N LYS A 100 11.16 -15.01 -5.50
CA LYS A 100 10.05 -14.60 -4.63
C LYS A 100 10.34 -13.27 -3.92
N GLU A 101 11.59 -13.05 -3.54
CA GLU A 101 12.07 -11.85 -2.87
C GLU A 101 11.92 -10.59 -3.74
N ILE A 102 12.06 -10.70 -5.06
CA ILE A 102 11.79 -9.58 -5.99
C ILE A 102 10.30 -9.25 -5.98
N LEU A 103 9.43 -10.26 -6.04
CA LEU A 103 7.98 -10.06 -5.99
C LEU A 103 7.53 -9.44 -4.66
N GLU A 104 8.13 -9.85 -3.54
CA GLU A 104 7.87 -9.27 -2.22
C GLU A 104 8.28 -7.78 -2.14
N ILE A 105 9.45 -7.44 -2.70
CA ILE A 105 9.93 -6.06 -2.81
C ILE A 105 9.05 -5.22 -3.73
N GLU A 106 8.69 -5.75 -4.90
CA GLU A 106 7.82 -5.08 -5.84
C GLU A 106 6.47 -4.74 -5.19
N ASN A 107 5.87 -5.72 -4.52
CA ASN A 107 4.61 -5.55 -3.81
C ASN A 107 4.71 -4.51 -2.69
N LEU A 108 5.81 -4.50 -1.93
CA LEU A 108 6.06 -3.47 -0.91
C LEU A 108 6.08 -2.06 -1.54
N PHE A 109 6.87 -1.84 -2.59
CA PHE A 109 6.97 -0.51 -3.20
C PHE A 109 5.71 -0.08 -3.93
N LYS A 110 4.98 -1.00 -4.57
CA LYS A 110 3.65 -0.72 -5.14
C LYS A 110 2.67 -0.26 -4.05
N LYS A 111 2.65 -0.92 -2.90
CA LYS A 111 1.82 -0.51 -1.75
C LYS A 111 2.23 0.84 -1.19
N LEU A 112 3.54 1.11 -1.04
CA LEU A 112 4.00 2.43 -0.61
C LEU A 112 3.55 3.52 -1.59
N LEU A 113 3.73 3.29 -2.90
CA LEU A 113 3.25 4.22 -3.93
C LEU A 113 1.74 4.51 -3.77
N GLU A 114 0.93 3.48 -3.55
CA GLU A 114 -0.51 3.58 -3.34
C GLU A 114 -0.87 4.38 -2.07
N ILE A 115 -0.25 4.04 -0.94
CA ILE A 115 -0.46 4.72 0.35
C ILE A 115 -0.22 6.22 0.22
N TYR A 116 0.95 6.61 -0.29
CA TYR A 116 1.31 8.02 -0.37
C TYR A 116 0.61 8.74 -1.52
N GLU A 117 0.16 8.02 -2.54
CA GLU A 117 -0.77 8.54 -3.54
C GLU A 117 -2.10 8.93 -2.92
N VAL A 118 -2.67 8.08 -2.06
CA VAL A 118 -3.87 8.41 -1.27
C VAL A 118 -3.60 9.60 -0.37
N LYS A 119 -2.54 9.57 0.45
CA LYS A 119 -2.20 10.68 1.37
C LYS A 119 -2.04 12.03 0.67
N SER A 120 -1.58 12.02 -0.59
CA SER A 120 -1.39 13.25 -1.38
C SER A 120 -2.67 13.77 -2.05
N SER A 121 -3.59 12.88 -2.41
CA SER A 121 -4.67 13.19 -3.37
C SER A 121 -6.06 13.10 -2.76
N TYR A 122 -6.18 12.60 -1.53
CA TYR A 122 -7.44 12.41 -0.80
C TYR A 122 -7.43 13.28 0.45
N ASN A 123 -8.61 13.71 0.88
CA ASN A 123 -8.76 14.43 2.13
C ASN A 123 -8.81 13.43 3.29
N ARG A 124 -7.96 13.62 4.30
CA ARG A 124 -8.09 12.86 5.56
C ARG A 124 -9.32 13.36 6.30
N VAL A 125 -10.30 12.49 6.52
CA VAL A 125 -11.55 12.84 7.20
C VAL A 125 -11.61 12.33 8.63
N ALA A 126 -10.82 11.31 8.96
CA ALA A 126 -10.80 10.70 10.29
C ALA A 126 -9.40 10.18 10.64
N TYR A 127 -9.03 10.25 11.92
CA TYR A 127 -7.77 9.75 12.47
C TYR A 127 -7.97 9.30 13.92
N ILE A 128 -7.45 8.12 14.27
CA ILE A 128 -7.33 7.65 15.65
C ILE A 128 -5.98 6.96 15.85
N GLU A 129 -5.36 7.22 16.99
CA GLU A 129 -4.18 6.51 17.46
C GLU A 129 -4.50 5.86 18.80
N LYS A 130 -4.39 4.52 18.89
CA LYS A 130 -4.69 3.76 20.10
C LYS A 130 -3.77 2.55 20.17
N ASN A 131 -3.12 2.34 21.33
CA ASN A 131 -2.21 1.20 21.55
C ASN A 131 -1.12 1.07 20.47
N ASN A 132 -0.52 2.19 20.05
CA ASN A 132 0.48 2.23 18.98
C ASN A 132 -0.03 1.76 17.61
N LEU A 133 -1.35 1.68 17.40
CA LEU A 133 -1.97 1.53 16.09
C LEU A 133 -2.56 2.87 15.65
N VAL A 134 -2.29 3.26 14.41
CA VAL A 134 -2.90 4.43 13.78
C VAL A 134 -3.86 3.96 12.69
N LEU A 135 -5.13 4.37 12.78
CA LEU A 135 -6.15 4.16 11.76
C LEU A 135 -6.60 5.50 11.18
N GLU A 136 -6.51 5.65 9.86
CA GLU A 136 -6.89 6.87 9.13
C GLU A 136 -7.94 6.56 8.07
N ILE A 137 -8.90 7.46 7.87
CA ILE A 137 -9.84 7.43 6.74
C ILE A 137 -9.57 8.61 5.81
N TYR A 138 -9.49 8.30 4.52
CA TYR A 138 -9.30 9.25 3.44
C TYR A 138 -10.46 9.18 2.44
N VAL A 139 -10.88 10.33 1.94
CA VAL A 139 -12.00 10.47 0.99
C VAL A 139 -11.61 11.36 -0.18
N ARG A 140 -11.99 10.94 -1.38
CA ARG A 140 -11.92 11.74 -2.60
C ARG A 140 -13.22 11.59 -3.38
N LYS A 141 -13.87 12.72 -3.65
CA LYS A 141 -15.06 12.77 -4.51
C LYS A 141 -14.66 13.01 -5.97
N LEU A 142 -15.26 12.28 -6.90
CA LEU A 142 -15.07 12.48 -8.33
C LEU A 142 -16.37 12.17 -9.08
N GLY A 143 -17.11 13.22 -9.44
CA GLY A 143 -18.48 13.08 -9.94
C GLY A 143 -19.37 12.43 -8.88
N GLU A 144 -20.17 11.46 -9.28
CA GLU A 144 -21.07 10.70 -8.38
C GLU A 144 -20.36 9.64 -7.54
N LYS A 145 -19.07 9.36 -7.83
CA LYS A 145 -18.30 8.34 -7.13
C LYS A 145 -17.52 8.95 -5.98
N ILE A 146 -17.55 8.27 -4.85
CA ILE A 146 -16.77 8.55 -3.66
C ILE A 146 -15.74 7.44 -3.50
N PHE A 147 -14.47 7.83 -3.59
CA PHE A 147 -13.33 6.96 -3.38
C PHE A 147 -12.91 7.07 -1.91
N LEU A 148 -12.80 5.92 -1.27
CA LEU A 148 -12.47 5.76 0.13
C LEU A 148 -11.17 5.00 0.26
N ALA A 149 -10.39 5.35 1.26
CA ALA A 149 -9.23 4.58 1.66
C ALA A 149 -9.12 4.55 3.18
N ALA A 150 -8.92 3.36 3.74
CA ALA A 150 -8.59 3.19 5.14
C ALA A 150 -7.15 2.70 5.25
N LEU A 151 -6.36 3.35 6.11
CA LEU A 151 -4.96 3.04 6.35
C LEU A 151 -4.77 2.60 7.79
N ILE A 152 -4.11 1.47 8.01
CA ILE A 152 -3.62 1.05 9.32
C ILE A 152 -2.09 1.08 9.33
N GLU A 153 -1.51 1.59 10.41
CA GLU A 153 -0.08 1.62 10.65
C GLU A 153 0.24 1.13 12.06
N ASN A 154 1.25 0.28 12.18
CA ASN A 154 1.75 -0.21 13.46
C ASN A 154 3.01 0.54 13.89
N LEU A 155 2.93 1.26 15.01
CA LEU A 155 4.06 1.98 15.63
C LEU A 155 4.70 1.19 16.78
N GLY A 156 4.06 0.10 17.21
CA GLY A 156 4.46 -0.69 18.37
C GLY A 156 5.18 -1.99 17.98
N GLU A 157 5.07 -3.00 18.84
CA GLU A 157 5.57 -4.34 18.54
C GLU A 157 4.72 -5.04 17.48
N ASP A 158 5.19 -6.19 16.96
CA ASP A 158 4.47 -6.98 15.98
C ASP A 158 3.06 -7.38 16.49
N ILE A 159 2.05 -7.09 15.68
CA ILE A 159 0.65 -7.35 16.04
C ILE A 159 0.14 -8.54 15.24
N LYS A 160 -0.24 -9.60 15.96
CA LYS A 160 -0.99 -10.71 15.37
C LYS A 160 -2.45 -10.35 15.21
N TYR A 161 -3.03 -10.75 14.08
CA TYR A 161 -4.45 -10.57 13.81
C TYR A 161 -4.99 -11.65 12.89
N ILE A 162 -6.30 -11.81 12.86
CA ILE A 162 -6.99 -12.80 12.01
C ILE A 162 -7.73 -12.05 10.91
N SER A 163 -7.54 -12.49 9.67
CA SER A 163 -8.19 -11.90 8.50
C SER A 163 -8.90 -12.97 7.67
N PRO A 164 -10.15 -12.74 7.22
CA PRO A 164 -10.84 -13.64 6.31
C PRO A 164 -10.30 -13.46 4.89
N THR A 165 -9.23 -14.18 4.57
CA THR A 165 -8.54 -14.09 3.27
C THR A 165 -8.91 -15.25 2.33
N PRO A 166 -8.73 -15.12 1.01
CA PRO A 166 -8.18 -13.98 0.26
C PRO A 166 -9.19 -12.85 -0.03
N CYS A 167 -10.45 -12.98 0.41
CA CYS A 167 -11.55 -12.24 -0.20
C CYS A 167 -12.02 -11.02 0.56
N HIS A 168 -11.64 -10.87 1.82
CA HIS A 168 -11.87 -9.63 2.54
C HIS A 168 -10.57 -8.84 2.66
N PRO A 169 -10.68 -7.51 2.60
CA PRO A 169 -9.57 -6.65 2.97
C PRO A 169 -9.24 -6.80 4.46
N ASP A 170 -7.97 -6.53 4.79
CA ASP A 170 -7.52 -6.53 6.19
C ASP A 170 -8.20 -5.43 7.01
N ILE A 171 -8.61 -4.31 6.38
CA ILE A 171 -9.33 -3.20 7.02
C ILE A 171 -10.73 -3.15 6.42
N LEU A 172 -11.77 -3.29 7.24
CA LEU A 172 -13.15 -3.24 6.79
C LEU A 172 -13.66 -1.80 6.77
N ILE A 173 -14.30 -1.40 5.68
CA ILE A 173 -14.98 -0.11 5.54
C ILE A 173 -16.50 -0.39 5.45
N LYS A 174 -17.31 0.35 6.20
CA LYS A 174 -18.78 0.27 6.13
C LYS A 174 -19.36 1.67 6.01
N ILE A 175 -20.50 1.77 5.34
CA ILE A 175 -21.24 3.02 5.16
C ILE A 175 -22.71 2.69 5.33
N ASP A 176 -23.38 3.08 6.42
CA ASP A 176 -24.84 2.96 6.64
C ASP A 176 -25.54 1.74 5.97
N GLU A 177 -24.94 0.55 6.07
CA GLU A 177 -25.38 -0.71 5.44
C GLU A 177 -25.39 -0.74 3.88
N GLU A 178 -24.87 0.28 3.22
CA GLU A 178 -24.68 0.34 1.78
C GLU A 178 -23.60 -0.61 1.27
N ARG A 179 -23.80 -1.09 0.03
CA ARG A 179 -22.82 -1.91 -0.67
C ARG A 179 -21.67 -1.05 -1.17
N ILE A 180 -20.45 -1.50 -0.86
CA ILE A 180 -19.20 -0.86 -1.26
C ILE A 180 -18.45 -1.82 -2.16
N PHE A 181 -17.84 -1.30 -3.23
CA PHE A 181 -16.96 -2.06 -4.09
C PHE A 181 -15.52 -1.97 -3.58
N TYR A 182 -14.85 -3.10 -3.43
CA TYR A 182 -13.45 -3.19 -3.03
C TYR A 182 -12.58 -3.60 -4.22
N PRO A 183 -11.84 -2.66 -4.86
CA PRO A 183 -10.93 -3.00 -5.95
C PRO A 183 -9.95 -4.10 -5.53
N GLY A 184 -9.79 -5.12 -6.38
CA GLY A 184 -8.89 -6.26 -6.11
C GLY A 184 -9.52 -7.40 -5.31
N TYR A 185 -10.77 -7.25 -4.86
CA TYR A 185 -11.54 -8.32 -4.20
C TYR A 185 -12.74 -8.71 -5.06
N THR A 186 -13.14 -9.97 -5.00
CA THR A 186 -14.26 -10.50 -5.78
C THR A 186 -15.55 -10.49 -4.98
N ASP A 187 -16.65 -10.14 -5.64
CA ASP A 187 -18.01 -10.27 -5.11
C ASP A 187 -18.55 -11.71 -5.24
N THR A 188 -17.80 -12.61 -5.88
CA THR A 188 -18.20 -14.02 -6.05
C THR A 188 -17.98 -14.81 -4.76
N PRO A 189 -18.80 -15.84 -4.49
CA PRO A 189 -18.53 -16.78 -3.41
C PRO A 189 -17.10 -17.31 -3.52
N CYS A 190 -16.36 -17.16 -2.44
CA CYS A 190 -14.98 -17.59 -2.36
C CYS A 190 -14.78 -18.35 -1.06
N ILE A 191 -13.82 -19.27 -1.06
CA ILE A 191 -13.48 -20.01 0.15
C ILE A 191 -12.71 -19.04 1.05
N GLN A 192 -13.33 -18.70 2.18
CA GLN A 192 -12.69 -17.90 3.21
C GLN A 192 -11.91 -18.80 4.16
N VAL A 193 -10.65 -18.48 4.35
CA VAL A 193 -9.80 -19.10 5.35
C VAL A 193 -9.44 -18.02 6.36
N LEU A 194 -9.72 -18.29 7.64
CA LEU A 194 -9.23 -17.47 8.73
C LEU A 194 -7.72 -17.72 8.86
N GLU A 195 -6.93 -16.74 8.44
CA GLU A 195 -5.47 -16.81 8.48
C GLU A 195 -4.96 -15.92 9.62
N GLU A 196 -4.07 -16.46 10.47
CA GLU A 196 -3.30 -15.64 11.39
C GLU A 196 -2.21 -14.90 10.60
N ARG A 197 -2.20 -13.58 10.72
CA ARG A 197 -1.28 -12.66 10.06
C ARG A 197 -0.56 -11.80 11.08
N VAL A 198 0.54 -11.20 10.64
CA VAL A 198 1.34 -10.29 11.45
C VAL A 198 1.39 -8.94 10.73
N LEU A 199 0.99 -7.88 11.43
CA LEU A 199 1.28 -6.50 11.05
C LEU A 199 2.55 -6.10 11.80
N ARG A 200 3.68 -6.08 11.10
CA ARG A 200 5.00 -5.87 11.74
C ARG A 200 5.16 -4.44 12.24
N ARG A 201 6.07 -4.23 13.20
CA ARG A 201 6.47 -2.88 13.63
C ARG A 201 6.87 -2.04 12.41
N GLY A 202 6.25 -0.88 12.26
CA GLY A 202 6.47 0.07 11.17
C GLY A 202 5.76 -0.25 9.85
N GLU A 203 5.11 -1.41 9.74
CA GLU A 203 4.35 -1.80 8.56
C GLU A 203 3.06 -0.99 8.44
N GLN A 204 2.70 -0.68 7.19
CA GLN A 204 1.47 0.01 6.83
C GLN A 204 0.65 -0.88 5.88
N LYS A 205 -0.67 -0.89 6.06
CA LYS A 205 -1.61 -1.50 5.12
C LYS A 205 -2.71 -0.52 4.75
N ILE A 206 -3.22 -0.66 3.54
CA ILE A 206 -4.29 0.17 3.01
C ILE A 206 -5.38 -0.70 2.40
N THR A 207 -6.62 -0.27 2.55
CA THR A 207 -7.77 -0.82 1.84
C THR A 207 -8.43 0.30 1.06
N LEU A 208 -8.66 0.06 -0.22
CA LEU A 208 -9.38 0.98 -1.10
C LEU A 208 -10.82 0.51 -1.27
N ALA A 209 -11.72 1.47 -1.38
CA ALA A 209 -13.13 1.25 -1.61
C ALA A 209 -13.69 2.31 -2.56
N ILE A 210 -14.67 1.92 -3.37
CA ILE A 210 -15.44 2.82 -4.23
C ILE A 210 -16.90 2.67 -3.87
N TRP A 211 -17.55 3.80 -3.67
CA TRP A 211 -18.94 3.88 -3.29
C TRP A 211 -19.66 4.92 -4.14
N THR A 212 -20.90 4.62 -4.53
CA THR A 212 -21.81 5.55 -5.21
C THR A 212 -23.04 5.70 -4.34
N PRO A 213 -23.26 6.87 -3.70
CA PRO A 213 -24.44 7.09 -2.86
C PRO A 213 -25.73 6.94 -3.67
N GLN A 214 -26.74 6.25 -3.12
CA GLN A 214 -28.04 6.14 -3.78
C GLN A 214 -28.89 7.41 -3.63
N LYS A 215 -28.63 8.21 -2.59
CA LYS A 215 -29.34 9.46 -2.31
C LYS A 215 -28.35 10.51 -1.83
N THR A 216 -28.72 11.78 -1.98
CA THR A 216 -27.94 12.85 -1.37
C THR A 216 -28.24 12.88 0.13
N GLY A 217 -27.20 12.87 0.96
CA GLY A 217 -27.37 12.81 2.42
C GLY A 217 -26.06 12.92 3.19
N ILE A 218 -26.21 12.80 4.52
CA ILE A 218 -25.10 12.61 5.44
C ILE A 218 -25.01 11.12 5.73
N TYR A 219 -23.81 10.58 5.57
CA TYR A 219 -23.53 9.17 5.72
C TYR A 219 -22.44 8.94 6.76
N GLU A 220 -22.56 7.89 7.56
CA GLU A 220 -21.54 7.49 8.52
C GLU A 220 -20.61 6.44 7.89
N ILE A 221 -19.34 6.80 7.74
CA ILE A 221 -18.28 5.86 7.37
C ILE A 221 -17.68 5.30 8.64
N GLU A 222 -17.64 3.98 8.73
CA GLU A 222 -16.87 3.23 9.71
C GLU A 222 -15.67 2.58 9.03
N ALA A 223 -14.47 2.72 9.61
CA ALA A 223 -13.35 1.84 9.30
C ALA A 223 -12.97 1.03 10.54
N SER A 224 -12.67 -0.26 10.37
CA SER A 224 -12.27 -1.14 11.46
C SER A 224 -11.17 -2.12 11.07
N PHE A 225 -10.27 -2.39 12.01
CA PHE A 225 -9.17 -3.36 11.87
C PHE A 225 -9.18 -4.33 13.06
N PRO A 226 -9.27 -5.65 12.84
CA PRO A 226 -9.21 -6.64 13.91
C PRO A 226 -7.77 -6.85 14.39
N PHE A 227 -7.57 -7.03 15.69
CA PHE A 227 -6.31 -7.52 16.25
C PHE A 227 -6.54 -8.48 17.44
N HIS A 228 -5.52 -9.26 17.81
CA HIS A 228 -5.66 -10.43 18.68
C HIS A 228 -6.48 -10.18 19.98
N GLY A 229 -7.35 -11.14 20.32
CA GLY A 229 -8.23 -11.12 21.49
C GLY A 229 -9.54 -10.31 21.31
N GLU A 230 -10.13 -10.34 20.10
CA GLU A 230 -11.35 -9.58 19.71
C GLU A 230 -11.20 -8.05 19.82
N LYS A 231 -9.98 -7.56 20.02
CA LYS A 231 -9.74 -6.13 20.12
C LYS A 231 -9.84 -5.51 18.74
N LEU A 232 -10.64 -4.46 18.64
CA LEU A 232 -10.92 -3.75 17.41
C LEU A 232 -10.44 -2.30 17.57
N ILE A 233 -9.71 -1.78 16.58
CA ILE A 233 -9.61 -0.33 16.41
C ILE A 233 -10.63 0.08 15.37
N LYS A 234 -11.47 1.05 15.73
CA LYS A 234 -12.56 1.55 14.90
C LYS A 234 -12.63 3.05 14.99
N ILE A 235 -13.00 3.67 13.88
CA ILE A 235 -13.28 5.09 13.79
C ILE A 235 -14.49 5.32 12.89
N GLU A 236 -15.34 6.24 13.31
CA GLU A 236 -16.57 6.65 12.61
C GLU A 236 -16.43 8.10 12.17
N GLN A 237 -16.94 8.43 10.99
CA GLN A 237 -16.93 9.79 10.47
C GLN A 237 -18.14 10.04 9.60
N LYS A 238 -18.85 11.14 9.87
CA LYS A 238 -19.92 11.62 9.01
C LYS A 238 -19.37 12.35 7.80
N ILE A 239 -19.84 11.99 6.61
CA ILE A 239 -19.54 12.70 5.36
C ILE A 239 -20.82 13.10 4.66
N LYS A 240 -20.78 14.24 3.97
CA LYS A 240 -21.83 14.62 3.03
C LYS A 240 -21.56 13.99 1.68
N SER A 241 -22.59 13.55 0.97
CA SER A 241 -22.44 13.01 -0.39
C SER A 241 -22.26 14.11 -1.46
N ASP A 242 -22.79 15.32 -1.25
CA ASP A 242 -22.75 16.47 -2.19
C ASP A 242 -21.43 17.27 -2.17
#